data_AF-A0A3U3HR71-F1
#
_entry.id   AF-A0A3U3HR71-F1
#
_cell.length_a   1.000
_cell.length_b   1.000
_cell.length_c   1.000
_cell.angle_alpha   90.00
_cell.angle_beta   90.00
_cell.angle_gamma   90.00
#
_symmetry.space_group_name_H-M   'P 1'
#
loop_
_entity.id
_entity.type
_entity.pdbx_description
1 polymer ?
#
loop_
_entity_poly.entity_id
_entity_poly.type
_entity_poly.pdbx_seq_one_letter_code
_entity_poly.pdbx_strand_id
1 'polypeptide(L)'
;MNYIYSATTNSFYPLEMKEDYTQADSWPDDAVEVDEQVYIEFSGLPPKGKIRIAGENGFPAWSEIPPPTHEEQIAAAELEKQQLINQANDYMNSKQWPGKAAIGRLKGDELAQYNLWLDYLDALELVDTSGAPDIEWPTPPAVQAR
;
A
#
# COMPACT_ATOMS: atom_id res chain seq x y z
N MET A 1 23.75 -26.29 -2.61
CA MET A 1 22.79 -26.76 -1.59
C MET A 1 21.58 -27.36 -2.31
N ASN A 2 20.93 -28.41 -1.80
CA ASN A 2 19.72 -28.95 -2.47
C ASN A 2 18.47 -28.35 -1.85
N TYR A 3 17.60 -27.81 -2.70
CA TYR A 3 16.33 -27.24 -2.32
C TYR A 3 15.20 -28.00 -3.00
N ILE A 4 14.09 -28.11 -2.30
CA ILE A 4 12.81 -28.44 -2.93
C ILE A 4 11.97 -27.17 -3.03
N TYR A 5 11.07 -27.15 -4.00
CA TYR A 5 10.02 -26.17 -4.13
C TYR A 5 8.68 -26.87 -3.96
N SER A 6 7.75 -26.21 -3.26
CA SER A 6 6.34 -26.61 -3.19
C SER A 6 5.51 -25.59 -3.94
N ALA A 7 4.71 -26.08 -4.90
CA ALA A 7 3.77 -25.25 -5.63
C ALA A 7 2.63 -24.78 -4.72
N THR A 8 2.18 -25.64 -3.80
CA THR A 8 1.08 -25.40 -2.86
C THR A 8 1.39 -24.26 -1.90
N THR A 9 2.60 -24.24 -1.33
CA THR A 9 3.02 -23.16 -0.42
C THR A 9 3.80 -22.05 -1.13
N ASN A 10 4.04 -22.19 -2.44
CA ASN A 10 4.88 -21.31 -3.25
C ASN A 10 6.17 -20.96 -2.51
N SER A 11 6.85 -21.97 -1.96
CA SER A 11 7.99 -21.79 -1.05
C SER A 11 9.09 -22.81 -1.31
N PHE A 12 10.32 -22.40 -0.98
CA PHE A 12 11.50 -23.28 -1.03
C PHE A 12 11.82 -23.84 0.36
N TYR A 13 12.21 -25.10 0.40
CA TYR A 13 12.62 -25.77 1.63
C TYR A 13 14.03 -26.36 1.44
N PRO A 14 14.97 -26.09 2.36
CA PRO A 14 16.26 -26.77 2.36
C PRO A 14 16.07 -28.26 2.60
N LEU A 15 16.65 -29.10 1.73
CA LEU A 15 16.51 -30.55 1.87
C LEU A 15 17.15 -31.09 3.16
N GLU A 16 18.17 -30.40 3.67
CA GLU A 16 18.84 -30.73 4.94
C GLU A 16 17.91 -30.64 6.17
N MET A 17 16.83 -29.85 6.09
CA MET A 17 15.85 -29.66 7.17
C MET A 17 14.62 -30.56 7.04
N LYS A 18 14.63 -31.54 6.12
CA LYS A 18 13.47 -32.39 5.84
C LYS A 18 12.93 -33.10 7.07
N GLU A 19 13.82 -33.65 7.91
CA GLU A 19 13.43 -34.38 9.11
C GLU A 19 12.69 -33.48 10.10
N ASP A 20 13.20 -32.26 10.34
CA ASP A 20 12.56 -31.26 11.20
C ASP A 20 11.17 -30.87 10.69
N TYR A 21 11.04 -30.58 9.38
CA TYR A 21 9.74 -30.24 8.78
C TYR A 21 8.74 -31.39 8.84
N THR A 22 9.22 -32.64 8.68
CA THR A 22 8.37 -33.84 8.77
C THR A 22 7.89 -34.07 10.20
N GLN A 23 8.76 -33.87 11.20
CA GLN A 23 8.37 -33.94 12.62
C GLN A 23 7.36 -32.86 13.00
N ALA A 24 7.44 -31.70 12.35
CA ALA A 24 6.52 -30.58 12.53
C ALA A 24 5.25 -30.66 11.64
N ASP A 25 5.05 -31.75 10.88
CA ASP A 25 3.92 -31.94 9.97
C ASP A 25 3.76 -30.77 8.96
N SER A 26 4.88 -30.25 8.49
CA SER A 26 4.98 -29.07 7.62
C SER A 26 5.75 -29.32 6.32
N TRP A 27 6.20 -30.56 6.11
CA TRP A 27 6.83 -30.97 4.87
C TRP A 27 5.78 -31.07 3.75
N PRO A 28 5.98 -30.43 2.59
CA PRO A 28 4.98 -30.41 1.54
C PRO A 28 4.90 -31.74 0.77
N ASP A 29 3.69 -32.18 0.45
CA ASP A 29 3.43 -33.40 -0.34
C ASP A 29 3.83 -33.25 -1.82
N ASP A 30 3.83 -32.02 -2.33
CA ASP A 30 4.13 -31.66 -3.73
C ASP A 30 5.58 -31.17 -3.90
N ALA A 31 6.49 -31.65 -3.06
CA ALA A 31 7.90 -31.33 -3.09
C ALA A 31 8.57 -31.72 -4.43
N VAL A 32 9.02 -30.71 -5.19
CA VAL A 32 9.81 -30.88 -6.41
C VAL A 32 11.24 -30.39 -6.17
N GLU A 33 12.25 -31.23 -6.43
CA GLU A 33 13.64 -30.80 -6.34
C GLU A 33 13.96 -29.75 -7.42
N VAL A 34 14.64 -28.68 -7.02
CA VAL A 34 15.08 -27.60 -7.90
C VAL A 34 16.59 -27.46 -7.82
N ASP A 35 17.18 -26.96 -8.91
CA ASP A 35 18.58 -26.59 -8.89
C ASP A 35 18.83 -25.30 -8.07
N GLU A 36 20.09 -25.08 -7.72
CA GLU A 36 20.50 -23.91 -6.94
C GLU A 36 20.32 -22.59 -7.70
N GLN A 37 20.33 -22.61 -9.04
CA GLN A 37 20.13 -21.40 -9.86
C GLN A 37 18.67 -20.95 -9.81
N VAL A 38 17.72 -21.89 -9.93
CA VAL A 38 16.29 -21.66 -9.74
C VAL A 38 16.01 -21.14 -8.34
N TYR A 39 16.62 -21.74 -7.32
CA TYR A 39 16.51 -21.20 -5.96
C TYR A 39 17.01 -19.75 -5.89
N ILE A 40 18.23 -19.45 -6.33
CA ILE A 40 18.81 -18.09 -6.27
C ILE A 40 17.94 -17.08 -7.03
N GLU A 41 17.48 -17.43 -8.23
CA GLU A 41 16.64 -16.55 -9.05
C GLU A 41 15.33 -16.23 -8.33
N PHE A 42 14.62 -17.25 -7.87
CA PHE A 42 13.25 -17.11 -7.41
C PHE A 42 13.12 -16.84 -5.91
N SER A 43 14.15 -17.10 -5.09
CA SER A 43 14.19 -16.73 -3.67
C SER A 43 14.70 -15.30 -3.44
N GLY A 44 15.23 -14.66 -4.47
CA GLY A 44 15.75 -13.29 -4.43
C GLY A 44 14.68 -12.21 -4.54
N LEU A 45 15.12 -10.98 -4.82
CA LEU A 45 14.22 -9.86 -5.09
C LEU A 45 13.46 -10.11 -6.39
N PRO A 46 12.11 -10.06 -6.38
CA PRO A 46 11.32 -10.16 -7.60
C PRO A 46 11.71 -9.10 -8.63
N PRO A 47 11.71 -9.44 -9.93
CA PRO A 47 11.78 -8.44 -10.99
C PRO A 47 10.68 -7.38 -10.81
N LYS A 48 10.97 -6.14 -11.24
CA LYS A 48 10.01 -5.03 -11.12
C LYS A 48 8.67 -5.40 -11.79
N GLY A 49 7.58 -5.26 -11.04
CA GLY A 49 6.23 -5.54 -11.54
C GLY A 49 5.84 -7.03 -11.52
N LYS A 50 6.71 -7.92 -11.00
CA LYS A 50 6.46 -9.35 -10.96
C LYS A 50 6.32 -9.91 -9.56
N ILE A 51 5.60 -11.02 -9.48
CA ILE A 51 5.45 -11.84 -8.27
C ILE A 51 5.78 -13.30 -8.62
N ARG A 52 6.38 -14.02 -7.66
CA ARG A 52 6.61 -15.46 -7.82
C ARG A 52 5.27 -16.18 -7.66
N ILE A 53 4.96 -17.05 -8.60
CA ILE A 53 3.80 -17.95 -8.55
C ILE A 53 4.28 -19.39 -8.71
N ALA A 54 3.42 -20.34 -8.35
CA ALA A 54 3.56 -21.70 -8.84
C ALA A 54 3.15 -21.76 -10.32
N GLY A 55 4.09 -22.11 -11.18
CA GLY A 55 3.83 -22.38 -12.58
C GLY A 55 3.05 -23.68 -12.76
N GLU A 56 2.39 -23.83 -13.91
CA GLU A 56 1.60 -25.01 -14.26
C GLU A 56 2.41 -26.33 -14.27
N ASN A 57 3.73 -26.22 -14.38
CA ASN A 57 4.67 -27.34 -14.33
C ASN A 57 5.11 -27.74 -12.91
N GLY A 58 4.59 -27.08 -11.86
CA GLY A 58 4.98 -27.32 -10.46
C GLY A 58 6.28 -26.63 -10.03
N PHE A 59 6.91 -25.84 -10.91
CA PHE A 59 8.11 -25.05 -10.60
C PHE A 59 7.75 -23.57 -10.35
N PRO A 60 8.62 -22.80 -9.69
CA PRO A 60 8.41 -21.36 -9.53
C PRO A 60 8.44 -20.66 -10.90
N ALA A 61 7.59 -19.65 -11.07
CA ALA A 61 7.56 -18.80 -12.24
C ALA A 61 7.31 -17.34 -11.84
N TRP A 62 7.79 -16.40 -12.65
CA TRP A 62 7.48 -14.98 -12.48
C TRP A 62 6.24 -14.64 -13.27
N SER A 63 5.20 -14.15 -12.59
CA SER A 63 4.00 -13.59 -13.21
C SER A 63 3.96 -12.08 -13.01
N GLU A 64 3.22 -11.38 -13.85
CA GLU A 64 2.89 -9.97 -13.60
C GLU A 64 2.06 -9.85 -12.32
N ILE A 65 2.30 -8.79 -11.54
CA ILE A 65 1.44 -8.43 -10.41
C ILE A 65 0.06 -8.09 -11.00
N PRO A 66 -1.01 -8.78 -10.56
CA PRO A 66 -2.34 -8.44 -11.04
C PRO A 66 -2.65 -6.99 -10.65
N PRO A 67 -3.41 -6.25 -11.49
CA PRO A 67 -3.87 -4.93 -11.09
C PRO A 67 -4.67 -5.04 -9.80
N PRO A 68 -4.63 -4.02 -8.92
CA PRO A 68 -5.45 -4.00 -7.71
C PRO A 68 -6.91 -4.23 -8.07
N THR A 69 -7.59 -5.01 -7.25
CA THR A 69 -9.04 -5.18 -7.33
C THR A 69 -9.74 -3.85 -7.09
N HIS A 70 -10.99 -3.73 -7.53
CA HIS A 70 -11.76 -2.51 -7.31
C HIS A 70 -11.92 -2.20 -5.81
N GLU A 71 -12.08 -3.22 -4.96
CA GLU A 71 -12.13 -3.04 -3.50
C GLU A 71 -10.81 -2.50 -2.94
N GLU A 72 -9.67 -3.01 -3.40
CA GLU A 72 -8.35 -2.47 -3.02
C GLU A 72 -8.15 -1.04 -3.52
N GLN A 73 -8.69 -0.68 -4.69
CA GLN A 73 -8.65 0.69 -5.21
C GLN A 73 -9.49 1.64 -4.36
N ILE A 74 -10.69 1.21 -3.93
CA ILE A 74 -11.54 1.98 -3.00
C ILE A 74 -10.82 2.17 -1.67
N ALA A 75 -10.23 1.12 -1.11
CA ALA A 75 -9.49 1.20 0.14
C ALA A 75 -8.27 2.15 0.04
N ALA A 76 -7.57 2.12 -1.09
CA ALA A 76 -6.47 3.05 -1.36
C ALA A 76 -6.96 4.51 -1.46
N ALA A 77 -8.10 4.74 -2.13
CA ALA A 77 -8.72 6.05 -2.22
C ALA A 77 -9.20 6.58 -0.86
N GLU A 78 -9.81 5.75 -0.02
CA GLU A 78 -10.20 6.12 1.35
C GLU A 78 -8.98 6.51 2.19
N LEU A 79 -7.88 5.77 2.06
CA LEU A 79 -6.62 6.11 2.72
C LEU A 79 -6.08 7.46 2.23
N GLU A 80 -6.10 7.71 0.92
CA GLU A 80 -5.68 9.00 0.34
C GLU A 80 -6.56 10.16 0.85
N LYS A 81 -7.89 10.01 0.89
CA LYS A 81 -8.82 10.99 1.48
C LYS A 81 -8.43 11.33 2.91
N GLN A 82 -8.19 10.31 3.75
CA GLN A 82 -7.78 10.53 5.14
C GLN A 82 -6.41 11.20 5.25
N GLN A 83 -5.46 10.85 4.38
CA GLN A 83 -4.15 11.51 4.33
C GLN A 83 -4.27 13.00 3.96
N LEU A 84 -5.10 13.34 2.99
CA LEU A 84 -5.34 14.73 2.57
C LEU A 84 -6.03 15.55 3.68
N ILE A 85 -7.03 14.96 4.36
CA ILE A 85 -7.69 15.56 5.53
C ILE A 85 -6.68 15.82 6.65
N ASN A 86 -5.83 14.83 6.96
CA ASN A 86 -4.81 14.96 8.00
C ASN A 86 -3.80 16.06 7.64
N GLN A 87 -3.32 16.11 6.40
CA GLN A 87 -2.40 17.16 5.93
C GLN A 87 -3.01 18.57 6.06
N ALA A 88 -4.28 18.74 5.68
CA ALA A 88 -5.00 20.00 5.83
C ALA A 88 -5.13 20.41 7.31
N ASN A 89 -5.52 19.48 8.17
CA ASN A 89 -5.63 19.70 9.60
C ASN A 89 -4.28 20.08 10.22
N ASP A 90 -3.21 19.34 9.89
CA ASP A 90 -1.85 19.61 10.36
C ASP A 90 -1.37 21.00 9.93
N TYR A 91 -1.63 21.38 8.68
CA TYR A 91 -1.29 22.72 8.19
C TYR A 91 -2.01 23.81 9.01
N MET A 92 -3.34 23.72 9.18
CA MET A 92 -4.11 24.73 9.94
C MET A 92 -3.72 24.76 11.42
N ASN A 93 -3.46 23.59 12.02
CA ASN A 93 -3.01 23.45 13.40
C ASN A 93 -1.62 24.08 13.60
N SER A 94 -0.70 23.92 12.66
CA SER A 94 0.63 24.54 12.71
C SER A 94 0.60 26.08 12.77
N LYS A 95 -0.47 26.69 12.24
CA LYS A 95 -0.72 28.14 12.29
C LYS A 95 -1.49 28.61 13.52
N GLN A 96 -1.90 27.66 14.38
CA GLN A 96 -2.77 27.88 15.53
C GLN A 96 -4.13 28.50 15.15
N TRP A 97 -4.57 28.35 13.89
CA TRP A 97 -5.79 29.01 13.41
C TRP A 97 -7.05 28.59 14.16
N PRO A 98 -7.31 27.29 14.45
CA PRO A 98 -8.48 26.89 15.23
C PRO A 98 -8.53 27.59 16.60
N GLY A 99 -7.39 27.66 17.29
CA GLY A 99 -7.26 28.36 18.56
C GLY A 99 -7.48 29.87 18.45
N LYS A 100 -6.86 30.53 17.46
CA LYS A 100 -7.07 31.97 17.18
C LYS A 100 -8.53 32.28 16.84
N ALA A 101 -9.21 31.42 16.10
CA ALA A 101 -10.61 31.57 15.72
C ALA A 101 -11.53 31.50 16.94
N ALA A 102 -11.33 30.52 17.82
CA ALA A 102 -12.14 30.31 19.03
C ALA A 102 -12.16 31.53 19.99
N ILE A 103 -11.09 32.33 19.99
CA ILE A 103 -10.96 33.53 20.85
C ILE A 103 -11.03 34.85 20.06
N GLY A 104 -11.48 34.82 18.81
CA GLY A 104 -11.69 36.02 17.99
C GLY A 104 -10.42 36.79 17.58
N ARG A 105 -9.26 36.11 17.59
CA ARG A 105 -7.96 36.69 17.21
C ARG A 105 -7.57 36.45 15.75
N LEU A 106 -8.24 35.53 15.06
CA LEU A 106 -8.01 35.25 13.65
C LEU A 106 -8.69 36.31 12.77
N LYS A 107 -7.92 37.07 11.99
CA LYS A 107 -8.41 38.22 11.20
C LYS A 107 -7.58 38.40 9.92
N GLY A 108 -8.09 39.22 8.99
CA GLY A 108 -7.39 39.58 7.75
C GLY A 108 -7.08 38.35 6.88
N ASP A 109 -5.90 38.34 6.26
CA ASP A 109 -5.50 37.28 5.33
C ASP A 109 -5.45 35.88 5.96
N GLU A 110 -5.10 35.79 7.26
CA GLU A 110 -5.10 34.50 7.97
C GLU A 110 -6.51 33.90 8.08
N LEU A 111 -7.53 34.74 8.27
CA LEU A 111 -8.93 34.30 8.32
C LEU A 111 -9.42 33.86 6.93
N ALA A 112 -9.07 34.62 5.89
CA ALA A 112 -9.42 34.26 4.52
C ALA A 112 -8.78 32.92 4.12
N GLN A 113 -7.51 32.70 4.45
CA GLN A 113 -6.85 31.42 4.19
C GLN A 113 -7.45 30.28 5.01
N TYR A 114 -7.76 30.50 6.29
CA TYR A 114 -8.39 29.46 7.12
C TYR A 114 -9.73 29.01 6.53
N ASN A 115 -10.57 29.94 6.06
CA ASN A 115 -11.84 29.58 5.41
C ASN A 115 -11.62 28.74 4.14
N LEU A 116 -10.64 29.11 3.28
CA LEU A 116 -10.32 28.31 2.09
C LEU A 116 -9.88 26.88 2.45
N TRP A 117 -9.15 26.70 3.55
CA TRP A 117 -8.75 25.37 4.01
C TRP A 117 -9.91 24.58 4.62
N LEU A 118 -10.87 25.25 5.27
CA LEU A 118 -12.12 24.61 5.71
C LEU A 118 -12.98 24.20 4.52
N ASP A 119 -13.14 25.06 3.50
CA ASP A 119 -13.85 24.74 2.26
C ASP A 119 -13.22 23.52 1.56
N TYR A 120 -11.88 23.43 1.58
CA TYR A 120 -11.14 22.27 1.07
C TYR A 120 -11.42 20.99 1.88
N LEU A 121 -11.46 21.06 3.21
CA LEU A 121 -11.84 19.92 4.05
C LEU A 121 -13.28 19.46 3.75
N ASP A 122 -14.22 20.38 3.66
CA ASP A 122 -15.61 20.06 3.34
C ASP A 122 -15.70 19.39 1.95
N ALA A 123 -14.94 19.90 0.97
CA ALA A 123 -14.86 19.28 -0.35
C ALA A 123 -14.26 17.86 -0.30
N LEU A 124 -13.21 17.64 0.49
CA LEU A 124 -12.62 16.30 0.68
C LEU A 124 -13.62 15.33 1.32
N GLU A 125 -14.34 15.76 2.35
CA GLU A 125 -15.35 14.94 3.03
C GLU A 125 -16.49 14.51 2.10
N LEU A 126 -16.80 15.31 1.08
CA LEU A 126 -17.79 15.00 0.05
C LEU A 126 -17.28 14.09 -1.07
N VAL A 127 -15.97 13.82 -1.16
CA VAL A 127 -15.43 12.90 -2.17
C VAL A 127 -15.98 11.49 -1.95
N ASP A 128 -16.61 10.94 -2.99
CA ASP A 128 -17.05 9.56 -3.08
C ASP A 128 -15.90 8.69 -3.62
N THR A 129 -15.38 7.81 -2.77
CA THR A 129 -14.25 6.93 -3.07
C THR A 129 -14.67 5.67 -3.81
N SER A 130 -15.97 5.38 -3.93
CA SER A 130 -16.47 4.21 -4.66
C SER A 130 -16.21 4.29 -6.17
N GLY A 131 -15.95 5.48 -6.70
CA GLY A 131 -15.57 5.73 -8.10
C GLY A 131 -14.11 5.40 -8.46
N ALA A 132 -13.33 4.81 -7.55
CA ALA A 132 -11.93 4.49 -7.79
C ALA A 132 -11.73 3.61 -9.04
N PRO A 133 -10.65 3.83 -9.82
CA PRO A 133 -9.50 4.69 -9.51
C PRO A 133 -9.65 6.14 -10.02
N ASP A 134 -10.70 6.44 -10.78
CA ASP A 134 -10.88 7.72 -11.47
C ASP A 134 -11.56 8.76 -10.57
N ILE A 135 -10.83 9.21 -9.52
CA ILE A 135 -11.31 10.19 -8.55
C ILE A 135 -10.75 11.59 -8.86
N GLU A 136 -11.64 12.56 -8.96
CA GLU A 136 -11.27 13.98 -9.03
C GLU A 136 -11.06 14.53 -7.61
N TRP A 137 -9.80 14.59 -7.18
CA TRP A 137 -9.46 15.16 -5.88
C TRP A 137 -9.59 16.69 -5.88
N PRO A 138 -10.21 17.30 -4.83
CA PRO A 138 -10.18 18.73 -4.63
C PRO A 138 -8.74 19.26 -4.62
N THR A 139 -8.52 20.48 -5.12
CA THR A 139 -7.19 21.10 -5.12
C THR A 139 -6.96 21.87 -3.81
N PRO A 140 -5.84 21.67 -3.11
CA PRO A 140 -5.57 22.40 -1.87
C PRO A 140 -5.37 23.91 -2.15
N PRO A 141 -5.73 24.80 -1.20
CA PRO A 141 -5.52 26.23 -1.34
C PRO A 141 -4.03 26.59 -1.50
N ALA A 142 -3.72 27.59 -2.32
CA ALA A 142 -2.35 28.06 -2.50
C ALA A 142 -1.78 28.63 -1.19
N VAL A 143 -0.68 28.06 -0.72
CA VAL A 143 0.07 28.60 0.42
C VAL A 143 0.88 29.79 -0.09
N GLN A 144 0.49 31.00 0.31
CA GLN A 144 1.33 32.17 0.05
C GLN A 144 2.61 32.05 0.86
N ALA A 145 3.74 31.83 0.16
CA ALA A 145 5.06 31.98 0.76
C ALA A 145 5.24 33.44 1.19
N ARG A 146 5.58 33.65 2.47
CA ARG A 146 5.96 34.97 3.00
C ARG A 146 7.41 35.28 2.68
#